data_AF-A0A7J6KIT0-F1
#
_entry.id   AF-A0A7J6KIT0-F1
#
_cell.length_a   1.000
_cell.length_b   1.000
_cell.length_c   1.000
_cell.angle_alpha   90.00
_cell.angle_beta   90.00
_cell.angle_gamma   90.00
#
_symmetry.space_group_name_H-M   'P 1'
#
loop_
_entity.id
_entity.type
_entity.pdbx_description
1 polymer ?
#
loop_
_entity_poly.entity_id
_entity_poly.type
_entity_poly.pdbx_seq_one_letter_code
_entity_poly.pdbx_strand_id
1 'polypeptide(L)'
;YEMLLSVVADKPEFGQNLHLLGISFDSATVSQLASKILANKPANIDFKGIMVMDGVTGTIDRFSGCLTMAKKLVDKDTLKEMQSFLPACDKEIKACQPSEPGGDPNP
;
A
#
# COMPACT_ATOMS: atom_id res chain seq x y z
N TYR A 1 12.24 -8.16 -6.68
CA TYR A 1 12.34 -7.90 -8.13
C TYR A 1 13.40 -8.80 -8.74
N GLU A 2 14.67 -8.69 -8.37
CA GLU A 2 15.72 -9.62 -8.85
C GLU A 2 15.41 -11.10 -8.60
N MET A 3 14.92 -11.44 -7.40
CA MET A 3 14.46 -12.80 -7.11
C MET A 3 13.36 -13.28 -8.07
N LEU A 4 12.41 -12.40 -8.42
CA LEU A 4 11.36 -12.72 -9.38
C LEU A 4 11.97 -12.96 -10.77
N LEU A 5 12.87 -12.09 -11.23
CA LEU A 5 13.53 -12.26 -12.52
C LEU A 5 14.33 -13.58 -12.59
N SER A 6 15.06 -13.92 -11.52
CA SER A 6 15.79 -15.18 -11.43
C SER A 6 14.85 -16.38 -11.51
N VAL A 7 13.77 -16.38 -10.72
CA VAL A 7 12.79 -17.47 -10.73
C VAL A 7 12.15 -17.64 -12.10
N VAL A 8 11.81 -16.55 -12.78
CA VAL A 8 11.17 -16.61 -14.10
C VAL A 8 12.18 -16.97 -15.20
N ALA A 9 13.47 -16.66 -15.02
CA ALA A 9 14.52 -17.14 -15.92
C ALA A 9 14.70 -18.67 -15.80
N ASP A 10 14.67 -19.20 -14.57
CA ASP A 10 14.79 -20.64 -14.31
C ASP A 10 13.51 -21.43 -14.63
N LYS A 11 12.35 -20.79 -14.47
CA LYS A 11 11.00 -21.32 -14.67
C LYS A 11 10.13 -20.33 -15.47
N PRO A 12 10.31 -20.25 -16.79
CA PRO A 12 9.60 -19.29 -17.65
C PRO A 12 8.07 -19.37 -17.57
N GLU A 13 7.53 -20.53 -17.24
CA GLU A 13 6.09 -20.73 -17.02
C GLU A 13 5.52 -19.86 -15.90
N PHE A 14 6.34 -19.49 -14.89
CA PHE A 14 5.91 -18.62 -13.79
C PHE A 14 5.83 -17.14 -14.19
N GLY A 15 6.38 -16.78 -15.36
CA GLY A 15 6.24 -15.44 -15.93
C GLY A 15 4.93 -15.24 -16.69
N GLN A 16 4.24 -16.31 -17.06
CA GLN A 16 3.00 -16.23 -17.83
C GLN A 16 1.81 -15.92 -16.92
N ASN A 17 0.96 -14.98 -17.34
CA ASN A 17 -0.20 -14.55 -16.55
C ASN A 17 0.14 -14.21 -15.09
N LEU A 18 1.23 -13.47 -14.87
CA LEU A 18 1.69 -13.17 -13.52
C LEU A 18 0.74 -12.20 -12.82
N HIS A 19 0.20 -12.63 -11.68
CA HIS A 19 -0.51 -11.81 -10.71
C HIS A 19 0.30 -11.69 -9.43
N LEU A 20 0.37 -10.49 -8.84
CA LEU A 20 0.96 -10.31 -7.51
C LEU A 20 -0.13 -10.19 -6.46
N LEU A 21 0.01 -10.94 -5.37
CA LEU A 21 -0.93 -10.91 -4.25
C LEU A 21 -0.22 -10.35 -3.02
N GLY A 22 -0.89 -9.42 -2.33
CA GLY A 22 -0.41 -8.82 -1.09
C GLY A 22 -1.50 -8.76 -0.05
N ILE A 23 -1.15 -9.04 1.20
CA ILE A 23 -2.05 -8.94 2.34
C ILE A 23 -1.43 -8.00 3.38
N SER A 24 -2.25 -7.17 4.03
CA SER A 24 -1.79 -6.32 5.14
C SER A 24 -0.60 -5.42 4.73
N PHE A 25 0.58 -5.57 5.35
CA PHE A 25 1.76 -4.77 5.04
C PHE A 25 2.41 -5.09 3.69
N ASP A 26 2.15 -6.29 3.12
CA ASP A 26 2.70 -6.66 1.82
C ASP A 26 2.09 -5.86 0.68
N SER A 27 1.00 -5.15 0.92
CA SER A 27 0.37 -4.28 -0.08
C SER A 27 1.32 -3.21 -0.61
N ALA A 28 2.18 -2.64 0.23
CA ALA A 28 3.19 -1.67 -0.16
C ALA A 28 4.27 -2.33 -1.03
N THR A 29 4.76 -3.50 -0.60
CA THR A 29 5.76 -4.28 -1.33
C THR A 29 5.23 -4.71 -2.71
N VAL A 30 3.99 -5.19 -2.78
CA VAL A 30 3.35 -5.65 -4.02
C VAL A 30 3.12 -4.50 -4.98
N SER A 31 2.69 -3.34 -4.47
CA SER A 31 2.53 -2.14 -5.30
C SER A 31 3.87 -1.67 -5.86
N GLN A 32 4.92 -1.62 -5.04
CA GLN A 32 6.28 -1.26 -5.49
C GLN A 32 6.85 -2.26 -6.51
N LEU A 33 6.63 -3.56 -6.29
CA LEU A 33 7.07 -4.59 -7.20
C LEU A 33 6.34 -4.50 -8.55
N ALA A 34 5.03 -4.26 -8.53
CA ALA A 34 4.25 -4.02 -9.74
C ALA A 34 4.75 -2.80 -10.52
N SER A 35 5.04 -1.69 -9.84
CA SER A 35 5.65 -0.51 -10.46
C SER A 35 6.99 -0.85 -11.13
N LYS A 36 7.85 -1.64 -10.48
CA LYS A 36 9.13 -2.07 -11.07
C LYS A 36 8.94 -2.95 -12.30
N ILE A 37 7.98 -3.87 -12.30
CA ILE A 37 7.68 -4.73 -13.46
C ILE A 37 7.17 -3.88 -14.63
N LEU A 38 6.23 -2.96 -14.37
CA LEU A 38 5.66 -2.09 -15.40
C LEU A 38 6.68 -1.10 -15.98
N ALA A 39 7.60 -0.59 -15.16
CA ALA A 39 8.65 0.32 -15.60
C ALA A 39 9.70 -0.37 -16.49
N ASN A 40 10.12 -1.59 -16.12
CA ASN A 40 11.22 -2.28 -16.81
C ASN A 40 10.75 -3.22 -17.92
N LYS A 41 9.47 -3.63 -17.93
CA LYS A 41 8.84 -4.51 -18.93
C LYS A 41 9.71 -5.72 -19.33
N PRO A 42 10.12 -6.56 -18.37
CA PRO A 42 10.97 -7.71 -18.67
C PRO A 42 10.27 -8.66 -19.64
N ALA A 43 10.98 -9.07 -20.70
CA ALA A 43 10.40 -9.80 -21.83
C ALA A 43 9.80 -11.16 -21.47
N ASN A 44 10.23 -11.74 -20.35
CA ASN A 44 9.79 -13.04 -19.84
C ASN A 44 8.63 -12.94 -18.83
N ILE A 45 8.06 -11.75 -18.60
CA ILE A 45 6.92 -11.58 -17.68
C ILE A 45 5.73 -10.96 -18.42
N ASP A 46 4.63 -11.70 -18.44
CA ASP A 46 3.31 -11.23 -18.86
C ASP A 46 2.49 -10.85 -17.62
N PHE A 47 2.66 -9.60 -17.17
CA PHE A 47 2.06 -9.10 -15.95
C PHE A 47 0.59 -8.71 -16.14
N LYS A 48 -0.32 -9.27 -15.33
CA LYS A 48 -1.77 -9.05 -15.43
C LYS A 48 -2.33 -8.10 -14.39
N GLY A 49 -1.65 -7.94 -13.26
CA GLY A 49 -2.06 -6.98 -12.23
C GLY A 49 -1.77 -7.44 -10.81
N ILE A 50 -2.37 -6.72 -9.87
CA ILE A 50 -2.24 -6.98 -8.44
C ILE A 50 -3.59 -7.26 -7.79
N MET A 51 -3.58 -8.08 -6.76
CA MET A 51 -4.69 -8.23 -5.81
C MET A 51 -4.18 -7.90 -4.42
N VAL A 52 -4.82 -6.94 -3.76
CA VAL A 52 -4.45 -6.49 -2.42
C VAL A 52 -5.64 -6.69 -1.49
N MET A 53 -5.44 -7.51 -0.46
CA MET A 53 -6.45 -7.79 0.56
C MET A 53 -6.04 -7.14 1.89
N ASP A 54 -6.97 -6.41 2.51
CA ASP A 54 -6.75 -5.73 3.80
C ASP A 54 -5.47 -4.87 3.85
N GLY A 55 -4.97 -4.44 2.69
CA GLY A 55 -3.64 -3.88 2.54
C GLY A 55 -3.46 -2.46 3.06
N VAL A 56 -2.39 -2.19 3.81
CA VAL A 56 -2.08 -0.85 4.34
C VAL A 56 -1.52 0.04 3.22
N THR A 57 -2.41 0.55 2.36
CA THR A 57 -2.09 1.44 1.24
C THR A 57 -2.81 2.78 1.44
N GLY A 58 -2.08 3.85 1.75
CA GLY A 58 -2.67 5.13 2.12
C GLY A 58 -3.07 5.17 3.60
N THR A 59 -2.37 5.97 4.38
CA THR A 59 -2.42 5.96 5.84
C THR A 59 -3.59 6.74 6.43
N ILE A 60 -4.05 7.82 5.77
CA ILE A 60 -5.04 8.75 6.36
C ILE A 60 -6.47 8.19 6.32
N ASP A 61 -6.92 7.63 5.19
CA ASP A 61 -8.31 7.19 5.03
C ASP A 61 -8.67 5.94 5.87
N ARG A 62 -7.67 5.24 6.41
CA ARG A 62 -7.89 4.03 7.21
C ARG A 62 -8.25 4.32 8.66
N PHE A 63 -7.67 5.33 9.28
CA PHE A 63 -7.96 5.62 10.69
C PHE A 63 -9.40 6.09 10.89
N SER A 64 -9.93 6.86 9.94
CA SER A 64 -11.35 7.23 9.91
C SER A 64 -12.28 6.01 9.67
N GLY A 65 -11.86 5.07 8.82
CA GLY A 65 -12.53 3.78 8.63
C GLY A 65 -12.58 2.93 9.91
N CYS A 66 -11.45 2.83 10.64
CA CYS A 66 -11.38 2.12 11.92
C CYS A 66 -12.35 2.69 12.96
N LEU A 67 -12.52 4.01 13.03
CA LEU A 67 -13.48 4.64 13.95
C LEU A 67 -14.93 4.33 13.62
N THR A 68 -15.25 4.14 12.35
CA THR A 68 -16.60 3.77 11.93
C THR A 68 -16.95 2.36 12.41
N MET A 69 -15.99 1.44 12.38
CA MET A 69 -16.16 0.10 12.97
C MET A 69 -16.17 0.14 14.50
N ALA A 70 -15.28 0.94 15.12
CA ALA A 70 -15.17 1.06 16.57
C ALA A 70 -16.48 1.50 17.23
N LYS A 71 -17.30 2.34 16.57
CA LYS A 71 -18.63 2.76 17.05
C LYS A 71 -19.57 1.62 17.47
N LYS A 72 -19.36 0.40 16.94
CA LYS A 72 -20.17 -0.78 17.25
C LYS A 72 -19.51 -1.72 18.27
N LEU A 73 -18.24 -1.50 18.60
CA LEU A 73 -17.39 -2.43 19.33
C LEU A 73 -16.90 -1.87 20.67
N VAL A 74 -16.86 -0.55 20.84
CA VAL A 74 -16.43 0.12 22.06
C VAL A 74 -17.53 1.02 22.61
N ASP A 75 -17.46 1.33 23.91
CA ASP A 75 -18.35 2.29 24.54
C ASP A 75 -18.08 3.74 24.07
N LYS A 76 -18.97 4.66 24.46
CA LYS A 76 -18.92 6.06 24.00
C LYS A 76 -17.71 6.82 24.52
N ASP A 77 -17.24 6.51 25.72
CA ASP A 77 -16.12 7.23 26.33
C ASP A 77 -14.81 6.80 25.65
N THR A 78 -14.63 5.49 25.44
CA THR A 78 -13.52 4.95 24.64
C THR A 78 -13.54 5.52 23.21
N LEU A 79 -14.71 5.59 22.56
CA LEU A 79 -14.81 6.17 21.22
C LEU A 79 -14.42 7.65 21.19
N LYS A 80 -14.83 8.43 22.21
CA LYS A 80 -14.50 9.85 22.32
C LYS A 80 -13.00 10.06 22.54
N GLU A 81 -12.38 9.20 23.34
CA GLU A 81 -10.93 9.19 23.54
C GLU A 81 -10.20 8.88 22.23
N MET A 82 -10.59 7.82 21.50
CA MET A 82 -10.01 7.49 20.19
C MET A 82 -10.14 8.65 19.18
N GLN A 83 -11.29 9.33 19.15
CA GLN A 83 -11.51 10.50 18.29
C GLN A 83 -10.60 11.68 18.65
N SER A 84 -10.27 11.86 19.93
CA SER A 84 -9.41 12.95 20.40
C SER A 84 -7.97 12.84 19.89
N PHE A 85 -7.49 11.63 19.61
CA PHE A 85 -6.14 11.38 19.10
C PHE A 85 -6.02 11.55 17.57
N LEU A 86 -7.13 11.54 16.83
CA LEU A 86 -7.10 11.62 15.37
C LEU A 86 -6.33 12.84 14.83
N PRO A 87 -6.50 14.07 15.35
CA PRO A 87 -5.83 15.22 14.77
C PRO A 87 -4.30 15.14 14.91
N ALA A 88 -3.83 14.59 16.03
CA ALA A 88 -2.40 14.34 16.25
C ALA A 88 -1.90 13.23 15.32
N CYS A 89 -2.66 12.13 15.19
CA CYS A 89 -2.33 11.03 14.28
C CYS A 89 -2.25 11.48 12.82
N ASP A 90 -3.23 12.25 12.35
CA ASP A 90 -3.26 12.80 10.98
C ASP A 90 -2.07 13.74 10.72
N LYS A 91 -1.68 14.54 11.71
CA LYS A 91 -0.53 15.45 11.60
C LYS A 91 0.77 14.67 11.43
N GLU A 92 1.02 13.67 12.27
CA GLU A 92 2.23 12.83 12.18
C GLU A 92 2.28 12.07 10.85
N ILE A 93 1.15 11.52 10.41
CA ILE A 93 1.06 10.81 9.14
C ILE A 93 1.39 11.74 7.96
N LYS A 94 0.83 12.95 7.93
CA LYS A 94 1.13 13.94 6.88
C LYS A 94 2.60 14.35 6.89
N ALA A 95 3.22 14.45 8.06
CA ALA A 95 4.64 14.75 8.17
C ALA A 95 5.53 13.63 7.60
N CYS A 96 5.07 12.38 7.61
CA CYS A 96 5.78 11.24 7.02
C CYS A 96 5.53 11.06 5.52
N GLN A 97 4.56 11.75 4.92
CA GLN A 97 4.33 11.65 3.49
C GLN A 97 5.42 12.44 2.76
N PRO A 98 6.10 11.84 1.76
CA PRO A 98 7.04 12.60 0.94
C PRO A 98 6.29 13.76 0.28
N SER A 99 6.85 14.97 0.33
CA SER A 99 6.38 16.12 -0.42
C SER A 99 6.14 15.68 -1.87
N GLU A 100 5.00 16.03 -2.47
CA GLU A 100 4.69 15.63 -3.84
C GLU A 100 5.88 15.91 -4.78
N PRO A 101 6.31 14.95 -5.61
CA PRO A 101 7.30 15.21 -6.64
C PRO A 101 6.63 16.06 -7.72
N GLY A 102 6.74 17.39 -7.60
CA GLY A 102 6.23 18.35 -8.58
C GLY A 102 5.64 19.65 -8.01
N GLY A 103 5.66 19.86 -6.70
CA GLY A 103 5.06 21.03 -6.06
C GLY A 103 6.05 21.98 -5.39
N ASP A 104 7.11 22.40 -6.07
CA ASP A 104 7.78 23.65 -5.71
C ASP A 104 7.26 24.77 -6.61
N PRO A 105 6.57 25.78 -6.05
CA PRO A 105 6.71 27.14 -6.49
C PRO A 105 7.54 27.90 -5.45
N ASN A 106 8.86 27.74 -5.57
CA ASN A 106 9.86 28.80 -5.39
C ASN A 106 10.35 29.16 -3.95
N PRO A 107 11.50 29.87 -3.85
CA PRO A 107 12.64 29.66 -2.94
C PRO A 107 12.58 30.35 -1.57
#